data_AF-A0A258I5K7-F1
#
_entry.id   AF-A0A258I5K7-F1
#
_cell.length_a   1.000
_cell.length_b   1.000
_cell.length_c   1.000
_cell.angle_alpha   90.00
_cell.angle_beta   90.00
_cell.angle_gamma   90.00
#
_symmetry.space_group_name_H-M   'P 1'
#
loop_
_entity.id
_entity.type
_entity.pdbx_description
1 polymer ?
#
loop_
_entity_poly.entity_id
_entity_poly.type
_entity_poly.pdbx_seq_one_letter_code
_entity_poly.pdbx_strand_id
1 'polypeptide(L)' 'MRTTSDESTVRLYYLGDGPDGGSAETLCYASLSQALQMAADIQSGLFIATDNDVVAYLDLIEG' A
#
# COMPACT_ATOMS: atom_id res chain seq x y z
N MET A 1 -12.28 21.92 -2.69
CA MET A 1 -12.34 20.73 -3.56
C MET A 1 -10.92 20.37 -3.94
N ARG A 2 -10.41 19.22 -3.49
CA ARG A 2 -9.03 18.80 -3.73
C ARG A 2 -9.04 17.85 -4.93
N THR A 3 -8.96 18.42 -6.13
CA THR A 3 -8.83 17.66 -7.37
C THR A 3 -7.39 17.14 -7.44
N THR A 4 -7.17 15.93 -6.95
CA THR A 4 -5.93 15.20 -7.26
C THR A 4 -6.04 14.76 -8.72
N SER A 5 -5.34 15.45 -9.62
CA SER A 5 -5.22 15.00 -11.00
C SER A 5 -4.33 13.76 -11.04
N ASP A 6 -4.68 12.80 -11.88
CA ASP A 6 -3.97 11.52 -12.04
C ASP A 6 -2.46 11.69 -12.35
N GLU A 7 -2.14 12.73 -13.11
CA GLU A 7 -0.77 13.11 -13.48
C GLU A 7 -0.03 13.91 -12.39
N SER A 8 -0.67 14.20 -11.25
CA SER A 8 -0.03 14.95 -10.17
C SER A 8 1.10 14.14 -9.56
N THR A 9 2.29 14.72 -9.46
CA THR A 9 3.40 14.07 -8.77
C THR A 9 3.09 13.96 -7.28
N VAL A 10 3.12 12.73 -6.77
CA VAL A 10 2.93 12.39 -5.37
C VAL A 10 4.15 11.65 -4.84
N ARG A 11 4.26 11.63 -3.51
CA ARG A 11 5.21 10.79 -2.81
C ARG A 11 4.46 9.66 -2.12
N LEU A 12 4.77 8.42 -2.48
CA LEU A 12 4.21 7.24 -1.85
C LEU A 12 5.08 6.82 -0.66
N TYR A 13 4.41 6.46 0.43
CA TYR A 13 5.03 6.05 1.68
C TYR A 13 4.47 4.74 2.17
N TYR A 14 5.34 3.89 2.71
CA TYR A 14 4.97 2.79 3.57
C TYR A 14 5.21 3.20 5.02
N LEU A 15 4.16 3.13 5.84
CA LEU A 15 4.28 3.37 7.27
C LEU A 15 4.39 2.02 7.97
N GLY A 16 5.60 1.65 8.38
CA GLY A 16 5.80 0.45 9.18
C GLY A 16 5.44 0.72 10.64
N ASP A 17 4.69 -0.18 11.29
CA ASP A 17 4.43 -0.07 12.73
C ASP A 17 5.63 -0.63 13.50
N GLY A 18 6.40 0.26 14.15
CA GLY A 18 7.55 -0.07 14.98
C GLY A 18 7.34 0.43 16.41
N PRO A 19 8.00 -0.18 17.42
CA PRO A 19 7.75 0.10 18.83
C PRO A 19 7.97 1.56 19.27
N ASP A 20 8.73 2.35 18.50
CA ASP A 20 9.02 3.77 18.77
C ASP A 20 8.22 4.77 17.91
N GLY A 21 7.15 4.31 17.25
CA GLY A 21 6.37 5.13 16.33
C GLY A 21 6.92 5.04 14.92
N GLY A 22 6.05 4.59 14.03
CA GLY A 22 6.40 4.01 12.74
C GLY A 22 7.39 4.78 11.86
N SER A 23 8.36 4.06 11.31
CA SER A 23 9.24 4.59 10.27
C SER A 23 8.45 4.75 8.98
N ALA A 24 8.40 5.97 8.45
CA ALA A 24 7.84 6.25 7.13
C ALA A 24 8.91 6.02 6.07
N GLU A 25 8.83 4.90 5.36
CA GLU A 25 9.72 4.58 4.24
C GLU A 25 9.18 5.19 2.96
N THR A 26 10.01 5.98 2.26
CA THR A 26 9.64 6.53 0.95
C THR A 26 9.77 5.44 -0.11
N LEU A 27 8.65 5.04 -0.70
CA LEU A 27 8.65 4.04 -1.76
C LEU A 27 8.97 4.66 -3.12
N CYS A 28 8.32 5.77 -3.47
CA CYS A 28 8.56 6.45 -4.76
C CYS A 28 8.09 7.90 -4.79
N TYR A 29 8.56 8.62 -5.82
CA TYR A 29 8.01 9.88 -6.29
C TYR A 29 7.53 9.66 -7.73
N ALA A 30 6.22 9.65 -7.95
CA ALA A 30 5.63 9.29 -9.25
C ALA A 30 4.28 9.99 -9.44
N SER A 31 3.67 9.85 -10.63
CA SER A 31 2.27 10.25 -10.82
C SER A 31 1.35 9.49 -9.87
N LEU A 32 0.19 10.06 -9.53
CA LEU A 32 -0.79 9.41 -8.67
C LEU A 32 -1.19 8.04 -9.22
N SER A 33 -1.44 7.94 -10.53
CA SER A 33 -1.74 6.66 -11.18
C SER A 33 -0.68 5.59 -10.94
N GLN A 34 0.60 5.94 -11.12
CA GLN A 34 1.70 5.00 -10.92
C GLN A 34 1.86 4.61 -9.46
N ALA A 35 1.70 5.56 -8.53
CA ALA A 35 1.74 5.28 -7.10
C ALA A 35 0.61 4.32 -6.68
N LEU A 36 -0.60 4.50 -7.22
CA LEU A 36 -1.73 3.61 -6.97
C LEU A 36 -1.50 2.20 -7.55
N GLN A 37 -0.96 2.11 -8.77
CA GLN A 37 -0.63 0.83 -9.38
C GLN A 37 0.40 0.05 -8.56
N MET A 38 1.41 0.74 -8.04
CA MET A 38 2.42 0.14 -7.15
C MET A 38 1.81 -0.30 -5.82
N ALA A 39 0.92 0.51 -5.22
CA ALA A 39 0.24 0.14 -3.99
C ALA A 39 -0.62 -1.13 -4.16
N ALA A 40 -1.34 -1.24 -5.28
CA ALA A 40 -2.13 -2.42 -5.60
C ALA A 40 -1.26 -3.68 -5.77
N ASP A 41 -0.10 -3.56 -6.42
CA ASP A 41 0.85 -4.67 -6.58
C ASP A 41 1.37 -5.17 -5.23
N ILE A 42 1.79 -4.24 -4.35
CA ILE A 42 2.21 -4.58 -2.98
C ILE A 42 1.09 -5.31 -2.23
N GLN A 43 -0.13 -4.79 -2.28
CA GLN A 43 -1.29 -5.40 -1.60
C GLN A 43 -1.62 -6.79 -2.15
N SER A 44 -1.43 -7.03 -3.45
CA SER A 44 -1.63 -8.34 -4.07
C SER A 44 -0.62 -9.39 -3.60
N GLY A 45 0.57 -8.96 -3.19
CA GLY A 45 1.60 -9.82 -2.61
C GLY A 45 1.46 -10.08 -1.12
N LEU A 46 0.49 -9.46 -0.43
CA LEU A 46 0.28 -9.64 1.00
C LEU A 46 -0.56 -10.90 1.29
N PHE A 47 -0.03 -11.75 2.18
CA PHE A 47 -0.71 -12.93 2.70
C PHE A 47 -0.77 -12.88 4.21
N ILE A 48 -1.88 -13.37 4.76
CA ILE A 48 -2.12 -13.48 6.19
C ILE A 48 -2.00 -14.96 6.55
N ALA A 49 -1.01 -15.29 7.36
CA ALA A 49 -0.85 -16.61 7.94
C ALA A 49 -1.59 -16.68 9.28
N THR A 50 -2.46 -17.67 9.43
CA THR A 50 -3.10 -18.04 10.69
C THR A 50 -2.54 -19.38 11.16
N ASP A 51 -2.96 -19.84 12.35
CA ASP A 51 -2.56 -21.15 12.89
C ASP A 51 -2.92 -22.33 11.97
N ASN A 52 -3.97 -22.19 11.15
CA ASN A 52 -4.52 -23.29 10.36
C ASN A 52 -4.56 -23.04 8.84
N ASP A 53 -4.24 -21.83 8.36
CA ASP A 53 -4.36 -21.49 6.94
C ASP A 53 -3.54 -20.25 6.52
N VAL A 54 -3.34 -20.08 5.22
CA VAL A 54 -2.73 -18.89 4.60
C VAL A 54 -3.66 -18.31 3.54
N VAL A 55 -4.12 -17.08 3.76
CA VAL A 55 -5.12 -16.43 2.90
C VAL A 55 -4.54 -15.15 2.29
N ALA A 56 -4.86 -14.86 1.03
CA ALA A 56 -4.48 -13.62 0.39
C ALA A 56 -5.21 -12.43 1.03
N TYR A 57 -4.50 -11.33 1.27
CA TYR A 57 -5.07 -10.13 1.90
C TYR A 57 -6.25 -9.57 1.10
N LEU A 58 -6.11 -9.49 -0.22
CA LEU A 58 -7.17 -8.97 -1.10
C LEU A 58 -8.43 -9.83 -1.05
N ASP A 59 -8.29 -11.16 -1.10
CA ASP A 59 -9.42 -12.09 -0.99
C ASP A 59 -10.20 -11.90 0.32
N LEU A 60 -9.51 -11.58 1.42
CA LEU A 60 -10.14 -11.33 2.71
C LEU A 60 -10.94 -10.02 2.76
N ILE A 61 -10.50 -8.97 2.08
CA ILE A 61 -11.16 -7.64 2.12
C ILE A 61 -12.18 -7.43 1.00
N GLU A 62 -12.10 -8.20 -0.09
CA GLU A 62 -13.03 -8.15 -1.23
C GLU A 62 -14.24 -9.09 -1.05
N GLY A 63 -14.29 -9.84 0.06
CA GLY A 63 -15.36 -10.79 0.42
C GLY A 63 -16.76 -10.22 0.60
#